data_AF-A0A183F6K1-F1
#
_entry.id   AF-A0A183F6K1-F1
#
_cell.length_a   1.000
_cell.length_b   1.000
_cell.length_c   1.000
_cell.angle_alpha   90.00
_cell.angle_beta   90.00
_cell.angle_gamma   90.00
#
_symmetry.space_group_name_H-M   'P 1'
#
loop_
_entity.id
_entity.type
_entity.pdbx_description
1 polymer ?
#
loop_
_entity_poly.entity_id
_entity_poly.type
_entity_poly.pdbx_seq_one_letter_code
_entity_poly.pdbx_strand_id
1 'polypeptide(L)'
;MSRMRDIWNKVVGPESQLQMRLFPADGTGKGRRLHGDPHNASSLVVEALKKGTCYKVQIFTVTKSGIVSETRFNDFFRMSAPPANVSVHSITRTSAILESVFVSPEEADPECHLKAVVMDMHSHVVLDKTLKPQAAVFPPIELNGLRPYHKYTVSTKIVCSSGPSECIPSSKALRQLSFSTMQDKPGPVLSFSVRPLNPYSAQLTWLPPALPNGILTHYVVDVRPEVTLILRRENQCKQNFHYNLIV
;
A
#
# COMPACT_ATOMS: atom_id res chain seq x y z
N MET A 1 0.02 49.50 11.37
CA MET A 1 -1.22 48.71 11.57
C MET A 1 -2.50 49.56 11.72
N SER A 2 -2.47 50.85 12.14
CA SER A 2 -3.72 51.63 12.34
C SER A 2 -4.45 52.01 11.04
N ARG A 3 -3.73 52.47 10.00
CA ARG A 3 -4.32 52.92 8.72
C ARG A 3 -5.18 51.87 8.01
N MET A 4 -4.80 50.60 8.09
CA MET A 4 -5.54 49.50 7.45
C MET A 4 -6.82 49.14 8.23
N ARG A 5 -6.81 49.31 9.55
CA ARG A 5 -7.96 49.13 10.45
C ARG A 5 -8.97 50.28 10.27
N ASP A 6 -8.49 51.51 10.07
CA ASP A 6 -9.35 52.68 9.78
C ASP A 6 -10.02 52.60 8.40
N ILE A 7 -9.32 52.08 7.38
CA ILE A 7 -9.89 51.80 6.06
C ILE A 7 -10.95 50.70 6.18
N TRP A 8 -10.67 49.63 6.92
CA TRP A 8 -11.62 48.56 7.19
C TRP A 8 -12.89 49.07 7.88
N ASN A 9 -12.77 49.88 8.92
CA ASN A 9 -13.90 50.49 9.63
C ASN A 9 -14.73 51.43 8.75
N LYS A 10 -14.11 52.13 7.79
CA LYS A 10 -14.82 53.01 6.84
C LYS A 10 -15.53 52.24 5.72
N VAL A 11 -14.93 51.16 5.23
CA VAL A 11 -15.42 50.42 4.06
C VAL A 11 -16.42 49.34 4.46
N VAL A 12 -16.20 48.69 5.59
CA VAL A 12 -16.93 47.50 6.03
C VAL A 12 -17.79 47.83 7.23
N GLY A 13 -18.34 49.05 7.32
CA GLY A 13 -18.95 49.70 8.50
C GLY A 13 -19.58 48.80 9.59
N PRO A 14 -19.80 49.32 10.81
CA PRO A 14 -19.87 48.57 12.08
C PRO A 14 -20.88 47.40 12.16
N GLU A 15 -21.85 47.32 11.26
CA GLU A 15 -22.85 46.24 11.18
C GLU A 15 -22.58 45.19 10.10
N SER A 16 -21.44 45.26 9.39
CA SER A 16 -21.15 44.33 8.30
C SER A 16 -20.90 42.92 8.83
N GLN A 17 -21.26 41.91 8.04
CA GLN A 17 -20.95 40.51 8.32
C GLN A 17 -20.21 39.90 7.14
N LEU A 18 -19.10 39.22 7.40
CA LEU A 18 -18.43 38.42 6.38
C LEU A 18 -19.27 37.17 6.13
N GLN A 19 -19.67 36.94 4.87
CA GLN A 19 -20.39 35.73 4.47
C GLN A 19 -19.50 34.86 3.58
N MET A 20 -19.28 33.62 3.98
CA MET A 20 -18.58 32.62 3.17
C MET A 20 -19.49 31.43 2.90
N ARG A 21 -19.36 30.83 1.71
CA ARG A 21 -20.06 29.59 1.37
C ARG A 21 -19.07 28.50 0.96
N LEU A 22 -19.28 27.31 1.53
CA LEU A 22 -18.51 26.12 1.20
C LEU A 22 -19.41 25.09 0.52
N PHE A 23 -19.00 24.61 -0.65
CA PHE A 23 -19.74 23.59 -1.42
C PHE A 23 -18.86 22.37 -1.67
N PRO A 24 -19.37 21.14 -1.50
CA PRO A 24 -18.76 19.98 -2.12
C PRO A 24 -18.65 20.20 -3.64
N ALA A 25 -17.47 19.95 -4.21
CA ALA A 25 -17.25 20.20 -5.64
C ALA A 25 -18.01 19.20 -6.53
N ASP A 26 -18.43 18.07 -5.97
CA ASP A 26 -19.25 17.04 -6.63
C ASP A 26 -20.75 17.44 -6.79
N GLY A 27 -21.15 18.60 -6.25
CA GLY A 27 -22.51 19.13 -6.37
C GLY A 27 -23.54 18.47 -5.43
N THR A 28 -23.13 17.56 -4.55
CA THR A 28 -24.07 16.72 -3.76
C THR A 28 -24.62 17.42 -2.50
N GLY A 29 -24.13 18.60 -2.13
CA GLY A 29 -24.45 19.25 -0.85
C GLY A 29 -25.05 20.65 -0.95
N LYS A 30 -25.98 20.96 -0.03
CA LYS A 30 -26.36 22.35 0.28
C LYS A 30 -25.14 23.04 0.89
N GLY A 31 -24.66 24.10 0.24
CA GLY A 31 -23.46 24.80 0.70
C GLY A 31 -23.61 25.32 2.14
N ARG A 32 -22.60 25.09 2.97
CA ARG A 32 -22.58 25.59 4.35
C ARG A 32 -22.25 27.08 4.34
N ARG A 33 -23.10 27.88 4.99
CA ARG A 33 -22.89 29.33 5.18
C ARG A 33 -22.17 29.57 6.49
N LEU A 34 -21.18 30.44 6.44
CA LEU A 34 -20.40 30.86 7.60
C LEU A 34 -20.48 32.37 7.70
N HIS A 35 -20.56 32.85 8.94
CA HIS A 35 -20.65 34.26 9.27
C HIS A 35 -19.45 34.62 10.15
N GLY A 36 -18.77 35.72 9.85
CA GLY A 36 -17.65 36.23 10.63
C GLY A 36 -17.79 37.71 10.94
N ASP A 37 -17.18 38.14 12.04
CA ASP A 37 -17.02 39.56 12.36
C ASP A 37 -15.91 40.13 11.46
N PRO A 38 -16.22 41.12 10.60
CA PRO A 38 -15.22 41.72 9.74
C PRO A 38 -14.19 42.59 10.48
N HIS A 39 -14.51 43.07 11.68
CA HIS A 39 -13.67 44.00 12.45
C HIS A 39 -12.71 43.29 13.39
N ASN A 40 -13.10 42.09 13.82
CA ASN A 40 -12.28 41.19 14.59
C ASN A 40 -11.94 39.99 13.71
N ALA A 41 -10.74 40.00 13.11
CA ALA A 41 -10.25 38.96 12.20
C ALA A 41 -10.00 37.61 12.91
N SER A 42 -11.04 37.04 13.52
CA SER A 42 -11.04 35.69 14.07
C SER A 42 -11.05 34.70 12.92
N SER A 43 -10.19 33.69 12.99
CA SER A 43 -10.17 32.59 12.04
C SER A 43 -11.51 31.86 12.03
N LEU A 44 -12.12 31.72 10.86
CA LEU A 44 -13.32 30.89 10.68
C LEU A 44 -12.89 29.42 10.50
N VAL A 45 -13.46 28.53 11.30
CA VAL A 45 -13.20 27.08 11.22
C VAL A 45 -14.45 26.38 10.71
N VAL A 46 -14.27 25.51 9.72
CA VAL A 46 -15.35 24.67 9.19
C VAL A 46 -15.13 23.24 9.64
N GLU A 47 -16.00 22.78 10.54
CA GLU A 47 -15.91 21.43 11.10
C GLU A 47 -16.66 20.41 10.25
N ALA A 48 -16.42 19.13 10.52
CA ALA A 48 -17.12 18.00 9.90
C ALA A 48 -17.12 18.04 8.35
N LEU A 49 -15.94 18.26 7.76
CA LEU A 49 -15.69 18.08 6.33
C LEU A 49 -15.35 16.62 6.05
N LYS A 50 -15.80 16.12 4.90
CA LYS A 50 -15.53 14.75 4.46
C LYS A 50 -14.09 14.63 3.97
N LYS A 51 -13.39 13.59 4.44
CA LYS A 51 -12.02 13.29 4.02
C LYS A 51 -11.98 12.93 2.53
N GLY A 52 -10.89 13.26 1.85
CA GLY A 52 -10.71 13.00 0.41
C GLY A 52 -11.56 13.85 -0.53
N THR A 53 -12.61 14.50 -0.04
CA THR A 53 -13.52 15.30 -0.86
C THR A 53 -12.92 16.66 -1.21
N CYS A 54 -13.14 17.08 -2.45
CA CYS A 54 -12.81 18.41 -2.94
C CYS A 54 -13.91 19.40 -2.58
N TYR A 55 -13.53 20.56 -2.04
CA TYR A 55 -14.45 21.63 -1.69
C TYR A 55 -14.13 22.90 -2.48
N LYS A 56 -15.20 23.59 -2.91
CA LYS A 56 -15.14 24.93 -3.46
C LYS A 56 -15.47 25.94 -2.36
N VAL A 57 -14.52 26.80 -2.04
CA VAL A 57 -14.75 27.99 -1.21
C VAL A 57 -15.19 29.12 -2.11
N GLN A 58 -16.26 29.80 -1.74
CA GLN A 58 -16.69 31.03 -2.40
C GLN A 58 -16.85 32.15 -1.36
N ILE A 59 -16.14 33.26 -1.58
CA ILE A 59 -16.21 34.47 -0.76
C ILE A 59 -16.65 35.66 -1.62
N PHE A 60 -17.59 36.44 -1.08
CA PHE A 60 -18.13 37.66 -1.69
C PHE A 60 -18.62 38.59 -0.59
N THR A 61 -18.65 39.89 -0.86
CA THR A 61 -19.17 40.88 0.09
C THR A 61 -20.62 41.21 -0.24
N VAL A 62 -21.43 41.47 0.79
CA VAL A 62 -22.81 41.90 0.64
C VAL A 62 -23.01 43.17 1.48
N THR A 63 -23.53 44.22 0.87
CA THR A 63 -23.88 45.46 1.57
C THR A 63 -25.13 45.29 2.42
N LYS A 64 -25.40 46.22 3.34
CA LYS A 64 -26.62 46.21 4.17
C LYS A 64 -27.92 46.21 3.34
N SER A 65 -27.90 46.78 2.13
CA SER A 65 -29.04 46.79 1.19
C SER A 65 -29.13 45.53 0.32
N GLY A 66 -28.23 44.56 0.49
CA GLY A 66 -28.23 43.29 -0.25
C GLY A 66 -27.44 43.32 -1.55
N ILE A 67 -26.74 44.42 -1.89
CA ILE A 67 -25.89 44.50 -3.09
C ILE A 67 -24.69 43.58 -2.88
N VAL A 68 -24.50 42.64 -3.80
CA VAL A 68 -23.40 41.66 -3.80
C VAL A 68 -22.20 42.21 -4.58
N SER A 69 -20.98 41.87 -4.17
CA SER A 69 -19.77 42.22 -4.93
C SER A 69 -19.83 41.74 -6.38
N GLU A 70 -19.28 42.56 -7.28
CA GLU A 70 -19.18 42.25 -8.71
C GLU A 70 -18.43 40.93 -8.96
N THR A 71 -17.30 40.75 -8.28
CA THR A 71 -16.51 39.52 -8.33
C THR A 71 -16.79 38.62 -7.14
N ARG A 72 -16.79 37.31 -7.38
CA ARG A 72 -16.74 36.27 -6.33
C ARG A 72 -15.40 35.57 -6.42
N PHE A 73 -14.66 35.52 -5.32
CA PHE A 73 -13.42 34.77 -5.28
C PHE A 73 -13.74 33.30 -4.99
N ASN A 74 -13.22 32.41 -5.83
CA ASN A 74 -13.39 30.97 -5.70
C ASN A 74 -12.02 30.33 -5.52
N ASP A 75 -11.95 29.38 -4.60
CA ASP A 75 -10.76 28.56 -4.42
C ASP A 75 -11.17 27.10 -4.19
N PHE A 76 -10.28 26.17 -4.51
CA PHE A 76 -10.50 24.74 -4.36
C PHE A 76 -9.47 24.13 -3.43
N PHE A 77 -9.92 23.34 -2.48
CA PHE A 77 -9.04 22.56 -1.63
C PHE A 77 -9.61 21.17 -1.42
N ARG A 78 -8.72 20.18 -1.26
CA ARG A 78 -9.11 18.81 -1.00
C ARG A 78 -8.69 18.41 0.40
N MET A 79 -9.60 17.80 1.14
CA MET A 79 -9.28 17.27 2.46
C MET A 79 -8.29 16.10 2.34
N SER A 80 -7.56 15.83 3.43
CA SER A 80 -6.66 14.68 3.50
C SER A 80 -7.40 13.38 3.14
N ALA A 81 -6.76 12.50 2.38
CA ALA A 81 -7.34 11.20 2.05
C ALA A 81 -7.67 10.38 3.33
N PRO A 82 -8.78 9.62 3.34
CA PRO A 82 -9.19 8.83 4.49
C PRO A 82 -8.14 7.73 4.81
N PRO A 83 -7.95 7.39 6.09
CA PRO A 83 -7.08 6.28 6.48
C PRO A 83 -7.72 4.92 6.14
N ALA A 84 -6.88 3.95 5.81
CA ALA A 84 -7.30 2.57 5.59
C ALA A 84 -6.33 1.61 6.28
N ASN A 85 -6.86 0.47 6.71
CA ASN A 85 -6.11 -0.66 7.20
C ASN A 85 -5.81 -1.62 6.06
N VAL A 86 -4.62 -2.19 6.09
CA VAL A 86 -4.16 -3.18 5.13
C VAL A 86 -3.62 -4.37 5.92
N SER A 87 -3.98 -5.57 5.49
CA SER A 87 -3.57 -6.83 6.11
C SER A 87 -3.16 -7.83 5.03
N VAL A 88 -2.19 -8.67 5.36
CA VAL A 88 -1.78 -9.82 4.54
C VAL A 88 -2.10 -11.08 5.31
N HIS A 89 -2.78 -12.02 4.68
CA HIS A 89 -3.15 -13.31 5.28
C HIS A 89 -3.08 -14.43 4.23
N SER A 90 -3.38 -15.67 4.64
CA SER A 90 -3.33 -16.85 3.76
C SER A 90 -1.99 -17.01 3.03
N ILE A 91 -0.87 -16.75 3.73
CA ILE A 91 0.47 -16.81 3.16
C ILE A 91 0.87 -18.27 2.97
N THR A 92 1.23 -18.64 1.74
CA THR A 92 1.71 -19.97 1.36
C THR A 92 3.17 -19.92 0.91
N ARG A 93 3.62 -20.98 0.24
CA ARG A 93 4.94 -21.07 -0.40
C ARG A 93 5.09 -20.13 -1.60
N THR A 94 4.01 -19.91 -2.34
CA THR A 94 4.03 -19.18 -3.62
C THR A 94 2.88 -18.18 -3.77
N SER A 95 2.07 -17.99 -2.73
CA SER A 95 0.96 -17.05 -2.76
C SER A 95 0.68 -16.38 -1.43
N ALA A 96 -0.06 -15.27 -1.47
CA ALA A 96 -0.60 -14.58 -0.29
C ALA A 96 -1.82 -13.74 -0.72
N ILE A 97 -2.68 -13.38 0.23
CA ILE A 97 -3.85 -12.52 -0.01
C ILE A 97 -3.67 -11.20 0.72
N LEU A 98 -3.83 -10.09 -0.01
CA LEU A 98 -3.82 -8.73 0.51
C LEU A 98 -5.25 -8.20 0.58
N GLU A 99 -5.66 -7.78 1.77
CA GLU A 99 -6.95 -7.15 2.03
C GLU A 99 -6.78 -5.73 2.53
N SER A 100 -7.76 -4.89 2.22
CA SER A 100 -7.76 -3.51 2.68
C SER A 100 -9.17 -2.94 2.85
N VAL A 101 -9.32 -2.14 3.89
CA VAL A 101 -10.61 -1.58 4.32
C VAL A 101 -10.39 -0.20 4.92
N PHE A 102 -11.31 0.74 4.68
CA PHE A 102 -11.25 2.04 5.35
C PHE A 102 -11.37 1.87 6.87
N VAL A 103 -10.65 2.69 7.64
CA VAL A 103 -10.73 2.64 9.11
C VAL A 103 -12.14 3.03 9.58
N SER A 104 -12.73 4.01 8.90
CA SER A 104 -14.08 4.52 9.13
C SER A 104 -14.92 4.31 7.86
N PRO A 105 -15.88 3.38 7.85
CA PRO A 105 -16.74 3.11 6.69
C PRO A 105 -17.51 4.34 6.19
N GLU A 106 -17.94 5.21 7.09
CA GLU A 106 -18.65 6.46 6.79
C GLU A 106 -17.78 7.50 6.06
N GLU A 107 -16.45 7.39 6.18
CA GLU A 107 -15.49 8.25 5.50
C GLU A 107 -15.08 7.71 4.12
N ALA A 108 -15.61 6.54 3.73
CA ALA A 108 -15.36 5.97 2.42
C ALA A 108 -15.84 6.94 1.33
N ASP A 109 -14.92 7.27 0.44
CA ASP A 109 -15.22 8.05 -0.74
C ASP A 109 -15.04 7.14 -1.96
N PRO A 110 -16.10 6.90 -2.75
CA PRO A 110 -16.05 6.01 -3.92
C PRO A 110 -15.06 6.49 -4.99
N GLU A 111 -14.70 7.77 -4.96
CA GLU A 111 -13.78 8.37 -5.92
C GLU A 111 -12.31 8.29 -5.48
N CYS A 112 -12.05 7.94 -4.23
CA CYS A 112 -10.70 7.62 -3.79
C CYS A 112 -10.33 6.21 -4.26
N HIS A 113 -9.07 6.00 -4.63
CA HIS A 113 -8.55 4.69 -5.03
C HIS A 113 -7.33 4.31 -4.19
N LEU A 114 -7.18 3.01 -3.96
CA LEU A 114 -6.01 2.43 -3.34
C LEU A 114 -4.98 2.11 -4.42
N LYS A 115 -3.76 2.65 -4.30
CA LYS A 115 -2.61 2.19 -5.06
C LYS A 115 -1.77 1.26 -4.19
N ALA A 116 -1.60 0.01 -4.61
CA ALA A 116 -0.85 -1.03 -3.92
C ALA A 116 0.35 -1.47 -4.76
N VAL A 117 1.54 -1.41 -4.17
CA VAL A 117 2.79 -1.84 -4.79
C VAL A 117 3.45 -2.88 -3.90
N VAL A 118 3.79 -4.04 -4.45
CA VAL A 118 4.52 -5.12 -3.76
C VAL A 118 5.89 -5.27 -4.38
N MET A 119 6.92 -5.27 -3.54
CA MET A 119 8.31 -5.39 -3.96
C MET A 119 8.98 -6.60 -3.30
N ASP A 120 9.91 -7.23 -4.00
CA ASP A 120 10.80 -8.25 -3.43
C ASP A 120 11.97 -7.60 -2.65
N MET A 121 12.84 -8.44 -2.08
CA MET A 121 14.04 -7.97 -1.34
C MET A 121 15.04 -7.20 -2.19
N HIS A 122 15.00 -7.33 -3.51
CA HIS A 122 15.87 -6.63 -4.46
C HIS A 122 15.19 -5.38 -5.04
N SER A 123 14.08 -4.95 -4.43
CA SER A 123 13.27 -3.80 -4.89
C SER A 123 12.66 -3.98 -6.28
N HIS A 124 12.53 -5.22 -6.78
CA HIS A 124 11.76 -5.49 -7.97
C HIS A 124 10.28 -5.43 -7.67
N VAL A 125 9.54 -4.71 -8.52
CA VAL A 125 8.08 -4.61 -8.42
C VAL A 125 7.47 -5.93 -8.90
N VAL A 126 6.81 -6.63 -7.97
CA VAL A 126 6.07 -7.87 -8.24
C VAL A 126 4.60 -7.57 -8.53
N LEU A 127 4.08 -6.47 -7.99
CA LEU A 127 2.72 -6.01 -8.24
C LEU A 127 2.68 -4.48 -8.22
N ASP A 128 2.02 -3.86 -9.19
CA ASP A 128 1.50 -2.49 -9.11
C ASP A 128 0.03 -2.52 -9.54
N LYS A 129 -0.89 -2.27 -8.60
CA LYS A 129 -2.33 -2.35 -8.85
C LYS A 129 -3.05 -1.15 -8.23
N THR A 130 -4.04 -0.64 -8.96
CA THR A 130 -4.94 0.42 -8.48
C THR A 130 -6.34 -0.15 -8.34
N LEU A 131 -6.95 0.04 -7.17
CA LEU A 131 -8.27 -0.49 -6.82
C LEU A 131 -9.24 0.63 -6.44
N LYS A 132 -10.46 0.54 -6.94
CA LYS A 132 -11.58 1.33 -6.45
C LYS A 132 -12.26 0.60 -5.29
N PRO A 133 -12.78 1.33 -4.29
CA PRO A 133 -13.51 0.74 -3.18
C PRO A 133 -14.89 0.25 -3.64
N GLN A 134 -15.34 -0.84 -3.04
CA GLN A 134 -16.70 -1.35 -3.08
C GLN A 134 -17.32 -1.06 -1.70
N ALA A 135 -18.09 0.02 -1.62
CA ALA A 135 -18.49 0.64 -0.35
C ALA A 135 -17.26 1.00 0.51
N ALA A 136 -17.08 0.36 1.68
CA ALA A 136 -15.98 0.65 2.60
C ALA A 136 -14.74 -0.24 2.42
N VAL A 137 -14.81 -1.23 1.54
CA VAL A 137 -13.80 -2.30 1.40
C VAL A 137 -13.22 -2.28 -0.01
N PHE A 138 -11.93 -2.59 -0.16
CA PHE A 138 -11.33 -2.78 -1.48
C PHE A 138 -11.33 -4.26 -1.86
N PRO A 139 -11.46 -4.61 -3.16
CA PRO A 139 -11.37 -5.99 -3.61
C PRO A 139 -10.05 -6.64 -3.16
N PRO A 140 -10.07 -7.90 -2.70
CA PRO A 140 -8.85 -8.59 -2.29
C PRO A 140 -7.90 -8.75 -3.48
N ILE A 141 -6.59 -8.69 -3.20
CA ILE A 141 -5.54 -8.95 -4.19
C ILE A 141 -4.90 -10.29 -3.88
N GLU A 142 -5.06 -11.23 -4.80
CA GLU A 142 -4.30 -12.48 -4.80
C GLU A 142 -2.90 -12.23 -5.39
N LEU A 143 -1.89 -12.46 -4.56
CA LEU A 143 -0.50 -12.48 -4.98
C LEU A 143 -0.15 -13.93 -5.32
N ASN A 144 0.04 -14.23 -6.60
CA ASN A 144 0.38 -15.57 -7.08
C ASN A 144 1.78 -15.56 -7.70
N GLY A 145 2.47 -16.70 -7.70
CA GLY A 145 3.81 -16.83 -8.29
C GLY A 145 4.93 -16.18 -7.45
N LEU A 146 4.72 -16.02 -6.14
CA LEU A 146 5.77 -15.59 -5.22
C LEU A 146 6.87 -16.66 -5.11
N ARG A 147 8.09 -16.24 -4.80
CA ARG A 147 9.21 -17.14 -4.57
C ARG A 147 9.11 -17.73 -3.16
N PRO A 148 9.34 -19.04 -2.97
CA PRO A 148 9.36 -19.66 -1.64
C PRO A 148 10.48 -19.15 -0.77
N TYR A 149 10.24 -19.05 0.53
CA TYR A 149 11.21 -18.54 1.50
C TYR A 149 11.83 -17.17 1.10
N HIS A 150 11.00 -16.27 0.58
CA HIS A 150 11.39 -14.91 0.25
C HIS A 150 10.55 -13.89 1.02
N LYS A 151 11.17 -12.76 1.35
CA LYS A 151 10.50 -11.63 2.00
C LYS A 151 9.99 -10.63 0.96
N TYR A 152 8.81 -10.12 1.21
CA TYR A 152 8.12 -9.14 0.38
C TYR A 152 7.72 -7.93 1.21
N THR A 153 7.68 -6.78 0.55
CA THR A 153 7.29 -5.50 1.13
C THR A 153 6.08 -4.96 0.39
N VAL A 154 5.04 -4.59 1.13
CA VAL A 154 3.80 -4.02 0.60
C VAL A 154 3.74 -2.55 0.98
N SER A 155 3.66 -1.69 -0.04
CA SER A 155 3.48 -0.25 0.08
C SER A 155 2.15 0.15 -0.52
N THR A 156 1.30 0.77 0.28
CA THR A 156 -0.05 1.18 -0.12
C THR A 156 -0.28 2.64 0.17
N LYS A 157 -1.08 3.29 -0.68
CA LYS A 157 -1.57 4.65 -0.46
C LYS A 157 -2.98 4.82 -0.98
N ILE A 158 -3.77 5.65 -0.30
CA ILE A 158 -5.07 6.11 -0.78
C ILE A 158 -4.83 7.40 -1.55
N VAL A 159 -5.41 7.52 -2.74
CA VAL A 159 -5.32 8.71 -3.60
C VAL A 159 -6.73 9.15 -3.95
N CYS A 160 -7.03 10.43 -3.73
CA CYS A 160 -8.32 11.04 -4.01
C CYS A 160 -8.09 12.19 -5.00
N SER A 161 -8.72 12.10 -6.17
CA SER A 161 -8.49 13.04 -7.28
C SER A 161 -9.77 13.46 -8.00
N SER A 162 -10.95 13.22 -7.42
CA SER A 162 -12.23 13.63 -8.02
C SER A 162 -12.51 15.11 -7.88
N GLY A 163 -13.24 15.65 -8.85
CA GLY A 163 -13.58 17.07 -8.93
C GLY A 163 -12.84 17.76 -10.08
N PRO A 164 -12.85 19.10 -10.10
CA PRO A 164 -12.29 19.88 -11.19
C PRO A 164 -10.76 19.88 -11.16
N SER A 165 -10.12 20.22 -12.29
CA SER A 165 -8.66 20.14 -12.46
C SER A 165 -7.87 21.07 -11.55
N GLU A 166 -8.48 22.17 -11.09
CA GLU A 166 -7.89 23.11 -10.13
C GLU A 166 -7.71 22.47 -8.74
N CYS A 167 -8.44 21.39 -8.47
CA CYS A 167 -8.40 20.74 -7.17
C CYS A 167 -7.27 19.69 -7.14
N ILE A 168 -6.18 20.01 -6.43
CA ILE A 168 -4.94 19.23 -6.38
C ILE A 168 -5.14 17.88 -5.66
N PRO A 169 -4.80 16.73 -6.28
CA PRO A 169 -4.97 15.40 -5.70
C PRO A 169 -4.40 15.27 -4.29
N SER A 170 -5.15 14.61 -3.42
CA SER A 170 -4.75 14.32 -2.03
C SER A 170 -4.34 12.86 -1.93
N SER A 171 -3.25 12.56 -1.24
CA SER A 171 -2.83 11.18 -1.02
C SER A 171 -2.34 10.93 0.39
N LYS A 172 -2.59 9.72 0.89
CA LYS A 172 -2.14 9.29 2.22
C LYS A 172 -1.47 7.92 2.11
N ALA A 173 -0.18 7.89 2.40
CA ALA A 173 0.56 6.64 2.56
C ALA A 173 0.03 5.89 3.80
N LEU A 174 -0.14 4.59 3.67
CA LEU A 174 -0.56 3.71 4.75
C LEU A 174 0.66 3.04 5.38
N ARG A 175 0.43 2.31 6.47
CA ARG A 175 1.49 1.55 7.13
C ARG A 175 2.07 0.52 6.17
N GLN A 176 3.38 0.59 5.95
CA GLN A 176 4.11 -0.41 5.17
C GLN A 176 4.08 -1.77 5.89
N LEU A 177 3.83 -2.83 5.13
CA LEU A 177 3.81 -4.21 5.64
C LEU A 177 4.96 -5.00 5.04
N SER A 178 5.44 -5.99 5.78
CA SER A 178 6.35 -6.99 5.23
C SER A 178 5.93 -8.38 5.65
N PHE A 179 6.03 -9.35 4.75
CA PHE A 179 5.71 -10.75 5.01
C PHE A 179 6.71 -11.67 4.30
N SER A 180 6.80 -12.92 4.74
CA SER A 180 7.68 -13.93 4.15
C SER A 180 6.87 -15.16 3.76
N THR A 181 7.12 -15.68 2.57
CA THR A 181 6.52 -16.94 2.10
C THR A 181 7.10 -18.13 2.85
N MET A 182 6.32 -19.22 2.90
CA MET A 182 6.75 -20.46 3.54
C MET A 182 7.92 -21.11 2.80
N GLN A 183 8.66 -21.96 3.52
CA GLN A 183 9.70 -22.80 2.92
C GLN A 183 9.09 -23.83 1.97
N ASP A 184 9.83 -24.17 0.91
CA ASP A 184 9.45 -25.20 -0.05
C ASP A 184 10.66 -26.09 -0.37
N LYS A 185 10.45 -27.10 -1.22
CA LYS A 185 11.51 -28.03 -1.61
C LYS A 185 12.75 -27.29 -2.15
N PRO A 186 13.96 -27.63 -1.67
CA PRO A 186 15.18 -27.09 -2.25
C PRO A 186 15.37 -27.58 -3.68
N GLY A 187 16.09 -26.81 -4.48
CA GLY A 187 16.55 -27.22 -5.79
C GLY A 187 17.63 -28.31 -5.72
N PRO A 188 18.06 -28.84 -6.88
CA PRO A 188 19.19 -29.76 -6.94
C PRO A 188 20.49 -29.07 -6.51
N VAL A 189 21.40 -29.85 -5.93
CA VAL A 189 22.77 -29.39 -5.66
C VAL A 189 23.47 -29.02 -6.98
N LEU A 190 24.39 -28.07 -6.90
CA LEU A 190 25.15 -27.61 -8.06
C LEU A 190 26.50 -28.34 -8.13
N SER A 191 27.06 -28.47 -9.34
CA SER A 191 28.41 -29.00 -9.56
C SER A 191 28.69 -30.35 -8.89
N PHE A 192 27.71 -31.26 -8.89
CA PHE A 192 27.88 -32.60 -8.33
C PHE A 192 28.94 -33.37 -9.14
N SER A 193 29.97 -33.86 -8.47
CA SER A 193 31.01 -34.68 -9.07
C SER A 193 31.38 -35.86 -8.20
N VAL A 194 31.72 -36.96 -8.85
CA VAL A 194 32.15 -38.21 -8.21
C VAL A 194 33.48 -38.62 -8.81
N ARG A 195 34.46 -38.90 -7.96
CA ARG A 195 35.80 -39.36 -8.36
C ARG A 195 36.15 -40.64 -7.60
N PRO A 196 36.40 -41.79 -8.28
CA PRO A 196 36.90 -42.96 -7.60
C PRO A 196 38.31 -42.68 -7.06
N LEU A 197 38.56 -43.06 -5.81
CA LEU A 197 39.88 -42.93 -5.18
C LEU A 197 40.63 -44.26 -5.20
N ASN A 198 39.92 -45.36 -4.96
CA ASN A 198 40.43 -46.74 -4.99
C ASN A 198 39.25 -47.73 -5.14
N PRO A 199 39.48 -49.06 -5.19
CA PRO A 199 38.40 -50.04 -5.36
C PRO A 199 37.29 -50.04 -4.30
N TYR A 200 37.48 -49.35 -3.17
CA TYR A 200 36.55 -49.35 -2.04
C TYR A 200 36.05 -47.95 -1.65
N SER A 201 36.46 -46.90 -2.36
CA SER A 201 36.10 -45.53 -1.99
C SER A 201 36.00 -44.60 -3.20
N ALA A 202 35.06 -43.66 -3.09
CA ALA A 202 34.88 -42.56 -4.02
C ALA A 202 34.76 -41.26 -3.24
N GLN A 203 35.27 -40.18 -3.83
CA GLN A 203 35.09 -38.82 -3.35
C GLN A 203 33.89 -38.19 -4.05
N LEU A 204 32.99 -37.60 -3.27
CA LEU A 204 31.84 -36.85 -3.78
C LEU A 204 32.01 -35.38 -3.40
N THR A 205 31.72 -34.47 -4.32
CA THR A 205 31.74 -33.02 -4.07
C THR A 205 30.53 -32.35 -4.74
N TRP A 206 29.99 -31.31 -4.10
CA TRP A 206 28.90 -30.50 -4.64
C TRP A 206 28.90 -29.10 -4.01
N LEU A 207 28.18 -28.19 -4.64
CA LEU A 207 27.85 -26.86 -4.14
C LEU A 207 26.38 -26.79 -3.71
N PRO A 208 25.99 -25.86 -2.81
CA PRO A 208 24.60 -25.68 -2.42
C PRO A 208 23.67 -25.41 -3.61
N PRO A 209 22.38 -25.80 -3.52
CA PRO A 209 21.38 -25.46 -4.52
C PRO A 209 21.28 -23.95 -4.77
N ALA A 210 21.12 -23.55 -6.04
CA ALA A 210 20.85 -22.15 -6.40
C ALA A 210 19.55 -21.62 -5.77
N LEU A 211 18.57 -22.52 -5.60
CA LEU A 211 17.26 -22.23 -5.01
C LEU A 211 17.09 -23.06 -3.74
N PRO A 212 17.62 -22.63 -2.59
CA PRO A 212 17.50 -23.40 -1.35
C PRO A 212 16.04 -23.46 -0.87
N ASN A 213 15.21 -22.45 -1.20
CA ASN A 213 13.78 -22.38 -0.84
C ASN A 213 13.49 -22.60 0.66
N GLY A 214 14.49 -22.44 1.52
CA GLY A 214 14.41 -22.76 2.94
C GLY A 214 15.79 -22.80 3.59
N ILE A 215 15.83 -23.12 4.88
CA ILE A 215 17.08 -23.35 5.61
C ILE A 215 17.44 -24.83 5.46
N LEU A 216 18.55 -25.11 4.76
CA LEU A 216 19.07 -26.46 4.64
C LEU A 216 19.67 -26.91 5.97
N THR A 217 19.38 -28.13 6.42
CA THR A 217 19.89 -28.67 7.70
C THR A 217 20.94 -29.76 7.51
N HIS A 218 20.78 -30.63 6.51
CA HIS A 218 21.71 -31.70 6.19
C HIS A 218 21.52 -32.18 4.75
N TYR A 219 22.52 -32.90 4.24
CA TYR A 219 22.44 -33.63 2.97
C TYR A 219 22.38 -35.15 3.24
N VAL A 220 21.60 -35.86 2.43
CA VAL A 220 21.51 -37.32 2.46
C VAL A 220 22.14 -37.86 1.18
N VAL A 221 23.11 -38.75 1.33
CA VAL A 221 23.77 -39.46 0.22
C VAL A 221 23.42 -40.94 0.33
N ASP A 222 22.78 -41.47 -0.70
CA ASP A 222 22.48 -42.90 -0.86
C ASP A 222 23.36 -43.47 -1.97
N VAL A 223 24.18 -44.47 -1.63
CA VAL A 223 25.05 -45.17 -2.57
C VAL A 223 24.57 -46.61 -2.68
N ARG A 224 24.16 -47.00 -3.89
CA ARG A 224 23.70 -48.36 -4.20
C ARG A 224 24.44 -48.92 -5.40
N PRO A 225 24.87 -50.19 -5.37
CA PRO A 225 25.40 -50.84 -6.57
C PRO A 225 24.29 -50.95 -7.62
N GLU A 226 24.58 -50.56 -8.86
CA GLU A 226 23.68 -50.79 -9.97
C GLU A 226 23.73 -52.27 -10.34
N VAL A 227 22.83 -53.05 -9.74
CA VAL A 227 22.67 -54.46 -10.08
C VAL A 227 21.87 -54.52 -11.37
N THR A 228 22.55 -54.63 -12.51
CA THR A 228 21.89 -55.06 -13.75
C THR A 228 21.16 -56.36 -13.44
N LEU A 229 19.86 -56.44 -13.74
CA LEU A 229 19.00 -57.60 -13.49
C LEU A 229 19.43 -58.82 -14.30
N ILE A 230 20.60 -59.38 -14.00
CA ILE A 230 21.07 -60.64 -14.60
C ILE A 230 21.24 -61.71 -13.53
N LEU A 231 21.34 -61.40 -12.23
CA LEU A 231 21.31 -62.44 -11.19
C LEU A 231 20.47 -62.01 -9.97
N ARG A 232 19.41 -62.80 -9.72
CA ARG A 232 18.54 -62.76 -8.55
C ARG A 232 19.28 -63.19 -7.28
N ARG A 233 18.82 -62.64 -6.16
CA ARG A 233 19.03 -63.07 -4.76
C ARG A 233 20.47 -62.95 -4.26
N GLU A 234 20.80 -61.78 -3.71
CA GLU A 234 21.61 -61.66 -2.49
C GLU A 234 21.51 -60.24 -1.92
N ASN A 235 21.67 -60.14 -0.59
CA ASN A 235 21.38 -58.97 0.25
C ASN A 235 21.97 -57.66 -0.29
N GLN A 236 21.10 -56.68 -0.59
CA GLN A 236 21.51 -55.34 -0.97
C GLN A 236 22.11 -54.60 0.23
N CYS A 237 23.41 -54.33 0.20
CA CYS A 237 24.02 -53.33 1.10
C CYS A 237 23.54 -51.94 0.72
N LYS A 238 22.62 -51.38 1.51
CA LYS A 238 22.32 -49.94 1.51
C LYS A 238 23.26 -49.27 2.51
N GLN A 239 24.01 -48.27 2.08
CA GLN A 239 24.78 -47.42 2.98
C GLN A 239 24.22 -45.99 2.89
N ASN A 240 23.54 -45.57 3.97
CA ASN A 240 23.05 -44.21 4.12
C ASN A 240 24.07 -43.40 4.91
N PHE A 241 24.53 -42.28 4.35
CA PHE A 241 25.40 -41.34 5.06
C PHE A 241 24.69 -40.01 5.27
N HIS A 242 24.75 -39.49 6.50
CA HIS A 242 24.26 -38.17 6.87
C HIS A 242 25.46 -37.23 7.04
N TYR A 243 25.49 -36.14 6.26
CA TYR A 243 26.53 -35.12 6.39
C TYR A 243 25.92 -33.82 6.92
N ASN A 244 26.52 -33.27 7.98
CA ASN A 244 26.21 -31.93 8.46
C ASN A 244 26.86 -30.89 7.56
N LEU A 245 26.20 -29.74 7.38
CA LEU A 245 26.77 -28.58 6.69
C LEU A 245 28.04 -28.12 7.44
N ILE A 246 29.20 -28.28 6.80
CA ILE A 246 30.43 -27.60 7.21
C ILE A 246 30.51 -26.33 6.37
N VAL A 247 30.29 -25.18 7.02
CA VAL A 247 30.43 -23.83 6.44
C VAL A 247 31.89 -23.42 6.49
#